data_AF-A0A7X9D5H3-F1
#
_entry.id   AF-A0A7X9D5H3-F1
#
_cell.length_a   1.000
_cell.length_b   1.000
_cell.length_c   1.000
_cell.angle_alpha   90.00
_cell.angle_beta   90.00
_cell.angle_gamma   90.00
#
_symmetry.space_group_name_H-M   'P 1'
#
loop_
_entity.id
_entity.type
_entity.pdbx_description
1 polymer ?
#
loop_
_entity_poly.entity_id
_entity_poly.type
_entity_poly.pdbx_seq_one_letter_code
_entity_poly.pdbx_strand_id
1 'polypeptide(L)'
;VDEVFTDCDLLIDRALEASAAREAVSLAYQGNIVDLWERLAEREIEVDLGSDQTSLHNPFAGGYYPAGLSFEESKRMMAQEPERFKEEVYKSLRRQVDAINRLTARGMYFFDYGNAFLLEASRAGADILAADGKFRYPSYVQDIMGPLFFDYGFGPYRWVCTSSRAEDLAVTDALAIEVQEEILRTAPVEIQPQLKDNIHWIKEAAANNLVVGSQARILYADAEGRIKIALAMNKAIREGRVSAPIVLGRDHHDVSGTDSPFRETSNIYDGSAFTADMAVHNVIGDSFRGATWVSIHNGGGVGWGEVINGGFGMVIDGSEESDRRIRQMLHWDVNNGIARRSWARNEGAIFAIKREMERTPLLKVTLPNIADDDLVESCF
;
A
#
# COMPACT_ATOMS: atom_id res chain seq x y z
N VAL A 1 11.21 11.80 12.29
CA VAL A 1 11.08 11.46 13.72
C VAL A 1 11.54 12.65 14.53
N ASP A 2 10.79 13.03 15.56
CA ASP A 2 10.98 14.27 16.30
C ASP A 2 11.81 14.05 17.57
N GLU A 3 11.52 12.97 18.30
CA GLU A 3 12.21 12.62 19.56
C GLU A 3 12.66 11.15 19.56
N VAL A 4 13.76 10.84 20.25
CA VAL A 4 14.32 9.48 20.34
C VAL A 4 14.54 9.11 21.80
N PHE A 5 14.06 7.93 22.18
CA PHE A 5 14.14 7.38 23.52
C PHE A 5 14.86 6.04 23.51
N THR A 6 15.62 5.75 24.57
CA THR A 6 16.28 4.46 24.80
C THR A 6 15.67 3.69 25.96
N ASP A 7 14.60 4.22 26.56
CA ASP A 7 13.90 3.66 27.71
C ASP A 7 12.40 3.61 27.41
N CYS A 8 11.78 2.45 27.58
CA CYS A 8 10.36 2.26 27.28
C CYS A 8 9.45 3.11 28.17
N ASP A 9 9.78 3.29 29.45
CA ASP A 9 8.91 4.00 30.38
C ASP A 9 8.90 5.50 30.08
N LEU A 10 10.07 6.08 29.84
CA LEU A 10 10.16 7.49 29.43
C LEU A 10 9.44 7.76 28.12
N LEU A 11 9.55 6.84 27.15
CA LEU A 11 8.83 6.93 25.88
C LEU A 11 7.30 6.87 26.09
N ILE A 12 6.82 5.90 26.87
CA ILE A 12 5.40 5.72 27.13
C ILE A 12 4.83 6.94 27.88
N ASP A 13 5.55 7.46 28.86
CA ASP A 13 5.13 8.67 29.60
C ASP A 13 5.00 9.87 28.65
N ARG A 14 5.99 10.08 27.78
CA ARG A 14 5.95 11.14 26.75
C ARG A 14 4.80 10.93 25.76
N ALA A 15 4.51 9.70 25.37
CA ALA A 15 3.40 9.38 24.46
C ALA A 15 2.04 9.70 25.09
N LEU A 16 1.86 9.41 26.38
CA LEU A 16 0.65 9.76 27.12
C LEU A 16 0.47 11.28 27.26
N GLU A 17 1.55 12.01 27.54
CA GLU A 17 1.54 13.48 27.58
C GLU A 17 1.15 14.07 26.21
N ALA A 18 1.74 13.57 25.12
CA ALA A 18 1.42 14.00 23.76
C ALA A 18 -0.06 13.74 23.42
N SER A 19 -0.56 12.55 23.74
CA SER A 19 -1.95 12.16 23.52
C SER A 19 -2.92 13.07 24.29
N ALA A 20 -2.65 13.31 25.57
CA ALA A 20 -3.45 14.20 26.40
C ALA A 20 -3.46 15.66 25.88
N ALA A 21 -2.33 16.12 25.33
CA ALA A 21 -2.19 17.44 24.72
C ALA A 21 -2.70 17.53 23.27
N ARG A 22 -3.08 16.40 22.64
CA ARG A 22 -3.40 16.29 21.20
C ARG A 22 -2.27 16.84 20.32
N GLU A 23 -1.04 16.56 20.72
CA GLU A 23 0.17 16.96 20.02
C GLU A 23 0.46 16.00 18.86
N ALA A 24 0.67 16.53 17.65
CA ALA A 24 1.15 15.75 16.52
C ALA A 24 2.68 15.61 16.60
N VAL A 25 3.15 14.50 17.17
CA VAL A 25 4.59 14.22 17.38
C VAL A 25 4.93 12.77 17.02
N SER A 26 6.12 12.57 16.48
CA SER A 26 6.68 11.24 16.17
C SER A 26 7.82 10.89 17.14
N LEU A 27 7.62 9.85 17.95
CA LEU A 27 8.55 9.39 18.97
C LEU A 27 9.18 8.05 18.53
N ALA A 28 10.51 7.96 18.49
CA ALA A 28 11.22 6.71 18.22
C ALA A 28 11.71 6.04 19.50
N TYR A 29 11.55 4.72 19.54
CA TYR A 29 12.26 3.86 20.48
C TYR A 29 13.50 3.25 19.83
N GLN A 30 14.67 3.51 20.39
CA GLN A 30 15.90 2.83 20.02
C GLN A 30 16.06 1.57 20.87
N GLY A 31 15.33 0.52 20.51
CA GLY A 31 15.38 -0.78 21.17
C GLY A 31 14.63 -1.84 20.36
N ASN A 32 14.29 -2.96 21.00
CA ASN A 32 13.49 -3.99 20.35
C ASN A 32 11.99 -3.67 20.49
N ILE A 33 11.25 -3.71 19.39
CA ILE A 33 9.80 -3.43 19.40
C ILE A 33 9.02 -4.38 20.32
N VAL A 34 9.50 -5.62 20.52
CA VAL A 34 8.87 -6.57 21.45
C VAL A 34 8.95 -6.07 22.90
N ASP A 35 10.06 -5.47 23.31
CA ASP A 35 10.20 -4.92 24.66
C ASP A 35 9.21 -3.78 24.89
N LEU A 36 8.95 -2.96 23.86
CA LEU A 36 7.95 -1.90 23.92
C LEU A 36 6.53 -2.46 23.94
N TRP A 37 6.21 -3.45 23.11
CA TRP A 37 4.89 -4.11 23.11
C TRP A 37 4.58 -4.75 24.46
N GLU A 38 5.52 -5.51 25.02
CA GLU A 38 5.38 -6.12 26.33
C GLU A 38 5.20 -5.05 27.40
N ARG A 39 5.98 -3.96 27.34
CA ARG A 39 5.87 -2.87 28.32
C ARG A 39 4.53 -2.14 28.25
N LEU A 40 4.00 -1.87 27.06
CA LEU A 40 2.67 -1.31 26.85
C LEU A 40 1.59 -2.23 27.45
N ALA A 41 1.69 -3.54 27.20
CA ALA A 41 0.75 -4.53 27.72
C ALA A 41 0.85 -4.70 29.25
N GLU A 42 2.05 -4.63 29.84
CA GLU A 42 2.29 -4.65 31.29
C GLU A 42 1.73 -3.43 32.00
N ARG A 43 1.93 -2.24 31.41
CA ARG A 43 1.42 -0.96 31.94
C ARG A 43 -0.05 -0.73 31.62
N GLU A 44 -0.68 -1.67 30.92
CA GLU A 44 -2.10 -1.61 30.56
C GLU A 44 -2.48 -0.35 29.78
N ILE A 45 -1.54 0.16 28.97
CA ILE A 45 -1.71 1.38 28.18
C ILE A 45 -2.76 1.16 27.09
N GLU A 46 -3.69 2.11 26.97
CA GLU A 46 -4.63 2.14 25.85
C GLU A 46 -3.89 2.63 24.59
N VAL A 47 -3.89 1.78 23.56
CA VAL A 47 -3.30 2.05 22.26
C VAL A 47 -4.41 1.95 21.23
N ASP A 48 -4.66 3.01 20.48
CA ASP A 48 -5.75 3.03 19.49
C ASP A 48 -5.43 2.13 18.29
N LEU A 49 -4.22 2.27 17.73
CA LEU A 49 -3.77 1.61 16.51
C LEU A 49 -2.41 0.94 16.72
N GLY A 50 -2.27 -0.31 16.25
CA GLY A 50 -1.02 -1.06 16.27
C GLY A 50 -0.71 -1.71 14.92
N SER A 51 0.58 -1.75 14.55
CA SER A 51 1.04 -2.45 13.35
C SER A 51 2.52 -2.87 13.48
N ASP A 52 3.03 -3.60 12.50
CA ASP A 52 4.44 -4.00 12.39
C ASP A 52 4.94 -3.80 10.96
N GLN A 53 6.14 -3.22 10.82
CA GLN A 53 6.80 -3.02 9.53
C GLN A 53 8.26 -3.48 9.56
N THR A 54 8.59 -4.46 10.41
CA THR A 54 9.87 -5.17 10.33
C THR A 54 9.99 -5.94 9.01
N SER A 55 11.18 -6.40 8.62
CA SER A 55 11.38 -7.05 7.30
C SER A 55 11.19 -8.57 7.37
N LEU A 56 10.00 -9.01 7.77
CA LEU A 56 9.67 -10.44 7.94
C LEU A 56 9.50 -11.22 6.62
N HIS A 57 9.60 -10.56 5.46
CA HIS A 57 9.82 -11.21 4.17
C HIS A 57 11.21 -11.86 4.05
N ASN A 58 12.15 -11.50 4.93
CA ASN A 58 13.49 -12.11 5.03
C ASN A 58 13.96 -12.18 6.50
N PRO A 59 13.26 -12.96 7.35
CA PRO A 59 13.38 -12.88 8.80
C PRO A 59 14.75 -13.35 9.31
N PHE A 60 15.40 -14.28 8.59
CA PHE A 60 16.62 -14.95 9.05
C PHE A 60 17.92 -14.36 8.49
N ALA A 61 17.85 -13.39 7.57
CA ALA A 61 19.03 -12.72 7.00
C ALA A 61 19.01 -11.21 7.23
N GLY A 62 18.66 -10.81 8.46
CA GLY A 62 18.72 -9.41 8.92
C GLY A 62 17.41 -8.64 8.82
N GLY A 63 16.31 -9.30 8.43
CA GLY A 63 15.01 -8.63 8.38
C GLY A 63 14.33 -8.47 9.74
N TYR A 64 14.63 -9.35 10.70
CA TYR A 64 14.08 -9.31 12.05
C TYR A 64 15.17 -9.65 13.09
N TYR A 65 15.17 -8.93 14.20
CA TYR A 65 16.14 -9.09 15.29
C TYR A 65 15.42 -9.56 16.56
N PRO A 66 15.78 -10.72 17.13
CA PRO A 66 15.06 -11.29 18.27
C PRO A 66 15.26 -10.47 19.55
N ALA A 67 14.20 -10.37 20.34
CA ALA A 67 14.23 -9.73 21.65
C ALA A 67 15.08 -10.51 22.67
N GLY A 68 15.76 -9.79 23.55
CA GLY A 68 16.69 -10.37 24.54
C GLY A 68 18.12 -10.57 24.02
N LEU A 69 18.41 -10.27 22.75
CA LEU A 69 19.76 -10.18 22.20
C LEU A 69 20.03 -8.75 21.74
N SER A 70 21.27 -8.29 21.90
CA SER A 70 21.69 -7.05 21.26
C SER A 70 21.78 -7.20 19.74
N PHE A 71 21.84 -6.07 19.03
CA PHE A 71 22.01 -6.04 17.57
C PHE A 71 23.30 -6.76 17.13
N GLU A 72 24.42 -6.53 17.82
CA GLU A 72 25.71 -7.14 17.48
C GLU A 72 25.76 -8.64 17.82
N GLU A 73 25.16 -9.06 18.94
CA GLU A 73 25.01 -10.48 19.25
C GLU A 73 24.15 -11.18 18.19
N SER A 74 23.05 -10.56 17.78
CA SER A 74 22.16 -11.06 16.74
C SER A 74 22.88 -11.21 15.40
N LYS A 75 23.67 -10.21 14.99
CA LYS A 75 24.48 -10.28 13.75
C LYS A 75 25.51 -11.40 13.79
N ARG A 76 26.18 -11.59 14.93
CA ARG A 76 27.14 -12.68 15.12
C ARG A 76 26.44 -14.03 15.04
N MET A 77 25.32 -14.20 15.75
CA MET A 77 24.56 -15.46 15.78
C MET A 77 23.99 -15.81 14.41
N MET A 78 23.48 -14.83 13.66
CA MET A 78 22.96 -15.01 12.31
C MET A 78 24.00 -15.61 11.35
N ALA A 79 25.26 -15.21 11.47
CA ALA A 79 26.34 -15.73 10.63
C ALA A 79 26.94 -17.06 11.14
N GLN A 80 27.03 -17.23 12.46
CA GLN A 80 27.78 -18.34 13.09
C GLN A 80 26.88 -19.52 13.49
N GLU A 81 25.63 -19.26 13.83
CA GLU A 81 24.66 -20.22 14.38
C GLU A 81 23.25 -20.00 13.77
N PRO A 82 23.07 -20.12 12.44
CA PRO A 82 21.84 -19.69 11.75
C PRO A 82 20.57 -20.42 12.21
N GLU A 83 20.65 -21.71 12.52
CA GLU A 83 19.50 -22.47 13.05
C GLU A 83 19.07 -21.95 14.43
N ARG A 84 20.05 -21.65 15.30
CA ARG A 84 19.78 -21.06 16.61
C ARG A 84 19.22 -19.64 16.48
N PHE A 85 19.74 -18.85 15.53
CA PHE A 85 19.20 -17.53 15.24
C PHE A 85 17.72 -17.60 14.84
N LYS A 86 17.36 -18.55 13.97
CA LYS A 86 15.98 -18.82 13.57
C LYS A 86 15.08 -19.19 14.76
N GLU A 87 15.58 -20.03 15.67
CA GLU A 87 14.84 -20.39 16.90
C GLU A 87 14.56 -19.16 17.80
N GLU A 88 15.55 -18.28 17.98
CA GLU A 88 15.37 -17.05 18.76
C GLU A 88 14.43 -16.06 18.05
N VAL A 89 14.47 -15.94 16.71
CA VAL A 89 13.50 -15.16 15.93
C VAL A 89 12.08 -15.66 16.18
N TYR A 90 11.84 -16.96 16.08
CA TYR A 90 10.52 -17.55 16.32
C TYR A 90 10.04 -17.36 17.76
N LYS A 91 10.95 -17.48 18.73
CA LYS A 91 10.64 -17.20 20.14
C LYS A 91 10.25 -15.73 20.36
N SER A 92 10.94 -14.80 19.72
CA SER A 92 10.61 -13.38 19.76
C SER A 92 9.26 -13.07 19.12
N LEU A 93 8.94 -13.68 17.97
CA LEU A 93 7.64 -13.51 17.31
C LEU A 93 6.48 -13.99 18.18
N ARG A 94 6.63 -15.13 18.88
CA ARG A 94 5.62 -15.62 19.82
C ARG A 94 5.36 -14.63 20.97
N ARG A 95 6.43 -14.03 21.52
CA ARG A 95 6.33 -12.99 22.56
C ARG A 95 5.65 -11.73 22.03
N GLN A 96 6.03 -11.28 20.84
CA GLN A 96 5.44 -10.12 20.19
C GLN A 96 3.93 -10.29 20.00
N VAL A 97 3.50 -11.44 19.48
CA VAL A 97 2.08 -11.74 19.28
C VAL A 97 1.32 -11.83 20.60
N ASP A 98 1.90 -12.42 21.65
CA ASP A 98 1.24 -12.47 22.97
C ASP A 98 0.96 -11.06 23.51
N ALA A 99 1.93 -10.15 23.42
CA ALA A 99 1.76 -8.76 23.83
C ALA A 99 0.72 -8.02 22.98
N ILE A 100 0.73 -8.22 21.65
CA ILE A 100 -0.29 -7.67 20.74
C ILE A 100 -1.68 -8.20 21.13
N ASN A 101 -1.84 -9.52 21.35
CA ASN A 101 -3.10 -10.14 21.75
C ASN A 101 -3.65 -9.55 23.06
N ARG A 102 -2.78 -9.22 24.02
CA ARG A 102 -3.18 -8.57 25.28
C ARG A 102 -3.69 -7.14 25.05
N LEU A 103 -3.07 -6.39 24.15
CA LEU A 103 -3.47 -5.01 23.83
C LEU A 103 -4.74 -4.97 22.96
N THR A 104 -4.88 -5.88 22.00
CA THR A 104 -6.10 -5.98 21.17
C THR A 104 -7.30 -6.44 21.99
N ALA A 105 -7.11 -7.32 22.98
CA ALA A 105 -8.16 -7.66 23.95
C ALA A 105 -8.65 -6.45 24.77
N ARG A 106 -7.90 -5.35 24.79
CA ARG A 106 -8.25 -4.07 25.43
C ARG A 106 -8.76 -3.01 24.46
N GLY A 107 -8.95 -3.35 23.17
CA GLY A 107 -9.52 -2.46 22.17
C GLY A 107 -8.54 -1.87 21.16
N MET A 108 -7.24 -2.22 21.22
CA MET A 108 -6.30 -1.83 20.16
C MET A 108 -6.71 -2.46 18.84
N TYR A 109 -6.81 -1.66 17.78
CA TYR A 109 -6.97 -2.17 16.43
C TYR A 109 -5.58 -2.48 15.84
N PHE A 110 -5.25 -3.77 15.75
CA PHE A 110 -4.02 -4.24 15.13
C PHE A 110 -4.25 -4.66 13.68
N PHE A 111 -3.32 -4.30 12.80
CA PHE A 111 -3.32 -4.74 11.41
C PHE A 111 -1.90 -5.01 10.89
N ASP A 112 -1.77 -6.00 10.01
CA ASP A 112 -0.49 -6.32 9.34
C ASP A 112 -0.19 -5.35 8.20
N TYR A 113 1.03 -4.82 8.17
CA TYR A 113 1.44 -3.80 7.18
C TYR A 113 1.95 -4.40 5.85
N GLY A 114 1.67 -5.67 5.59
CA GLY A 114 2.06 -6.35 4.37
C GLY A 114 3.56 -6.67 4.29
N ASN A 115 4.16 -6.98 5.44
CA ASN A 115 5.57 -7.33 5.60
C ASN A 115 5.80 -8.82 5.90
N ALA A 116 4.75 -9.64 5.78
CA ALA A 116 4.69 -11.07 6.13
C ALA A 116 4.72 -11.36 7.64
N PHE A 117 4.37 -10.40 8.51
CA PHE A 117 4.32 -10.61 9.95
C PHE A 117 3.38 -11.74 10.35
N LEU A 118 2.11 -11.71 9.92
CA LEU A 118 1.13 -12.74 10.28
C LEU A 118 1.55 -14.12 9.77
N LEU A 119 2.06 -14.19 8.53
CA LEU A 119 2.51 -15.43 7.90
C LEU A 119 3.68 -16.05 8.68
N GLU A 120 4.71 -15.25 8.98
CA GLU A 120 5.90 -15.75 9.66
C GLU A 120 5.63 -16.03 11.15
N ALA A 121 4.78 -15.24 11.80
CA ALA A 121 4.30 -15.53 13.15
C ALA A 121 3.51 -16.85 13.22
N SER A 122 2.69 -17.15 12.21
CA SER A 122 2.00 -18.44 12.11
C SER A 122 2.99 -19.60 11.93
N ARG A 123 4.01 -19.43 11.08
CA ARG A 123 5.10 -20.42 10.92
C ARG A 123 5.90 -20.62 12.21
N ALA A 124 6.02 -19.58 13.04
CA ALA A 124 6.64 -19.64 14.36
C ALA A 124 5.74 -20.30 15.44
N GLY A 125 4.49 -20.63 15.12
CA GLY A 125 3.52 -21.19 16.05
C GLY A 125 2.99 -20.17 17.07
N ALA A 126 2.96 -18.88 16.71
CA ALA A 126 2.33 -17.85 17.53
C ALA A 126 0.80 -17.96 17.48
N ASP A 127 0.11 -17.47 18.51
CA ASP A 127 -1.36 -17.46 18.58
C ASP A 127 -1.95 -16.36 17.70
N ILE A 128 -1.81 -16.54 16.39
CA ILE A 128 -2.17 -15.57 15.34
C ILE A 128 -3.29 -16.09 14.42
N LEU A 129 -3.71 -17.34 14.61
CA LEU A 129 -4.78 -17.98 13.85
C LEU A 129 -6.04 -18.11 14.70
N ALA A 130 -7.20 -17.88 14.09
CA ALA A 130 -8.51 -18.15 14.64
C ALA A 130 -8.88 -19.63 14.46
N ALA A 131 -9.99 -20.06 15.06
CA ALA A 131 -10.45 -21.46 15.03
C ALA A 131 -10.77 -21.97 13.62
N ASP A 132 -11.10 -21.09 12.68
CA ASP A 132 -11.35 -21.40 11.26
C ASP A 132 -10.06 -21.45 10.41
N GLY A 133 -8.89 -21.26 11.04
CA GLY A 133 -7.59 -21.25 10.39
C GLY A 133 -7.22 -19.94 9.70
N LYS A 134 -8.07 -18.90 9.75
CA LYS A 134 -7.72 -17.57 9.25
C LYS A 134 -6.89 -16.80 10.26
N PHE A 135 -6.21 -15.75 9.82
CA PHE A 135 -5.51 -14.86 10.74
C PHE A 135 -6.50 -14.12 11.65
N ARG A 136 -6.13 -13.94 12.91
CA ARG A 136 -6.91 -13.17 13.90
C ARG A 136 -6.98 -11.69 13.58
N TYR A 137 -5.95 -11.17 12.90
CA TYR A 137 -5.85 -9.78 12.50
C TYR A 137 -5.91 -9.66 10.98
N PRO A 138 -6.55 -8.60 10.47
CA PRO A 138 -6.55 -8.29 9.07
C PRO A 138 -5.18 -7.78 8.63
N SER A 139 -4.85 -7.92 7.34
CA SER A 139 -3.86 -7.04 6.73
C SER A 139 -4.48 -5.66 6.50
N TYR A 140 -3.66 -4.61 6.48
CA TYR A 140 -4.14 -3.27 6.12
C TYR A 140 -4.75 -3.24 4.72
N VAL A 141 -4.42 -4.18 3.84
CA VAL A 141 -5.08 -4.28 2.54
C VAL A 141 -6.47 -4.88 2.66
N GLN A 142 -6.69 -5.84 3.57
CA GLN A 142 -8.01 -6.45 3.74
C GLN A 142 -9.04 -5.44 4.21
N ASP A 143 -8.69 -4.62 5.20
CA ASP A 143 -9.65 -3.74 5.86
C ASP A 143 -9.62 -2.29 5.35
N ILE A 144 -8.45 -1.83 4.87
CA ILE A 144 -8.25 -0.40 4.53
C ILE A 144 -7.99 -0.25 3.04
N MET A 145 -6.85 -0.73 2.52
CA MET A 145 -6.45 -0.39 1.13
C MET A 145 -7.36 -1.01 0.08
N GLY A 146 -7.77 -2.26 0.25
CA GLY A 146 -8.67 -2.95 -0.68
C GLY A 146 -10.01 -2.21 -0.76
N PRO A 147 -10.80 -2.22 0.32
CA PRO A 147 -12.14 -1.64 0.32
C PRO A 147 -12.17 -0.12 0.09
N LEU A 148 -11.19 0.64 0.61
CA LEU A 148 -11.23 2.10 0.55
C LEU A 148 -10.44 2.69 -0.63
N PHE A 149 -9.52 1.96 -1.26
CA PHE A 149 -8.68 2.52 -2.33
C PHE A 149 -8.68 1.67 -3.60
N PHE A 150 -8.17 0.44 -3.54
CA PHE A 150 -7.97 -0.40 -4.72
C PHE A 150 -9.27 -0.77 -5.41
N ASP A 151 -10.33 -1.05 -4.65
CA ASP A 151 -11.62 -1.36 -5.23
C ASP A 151 -12.22 -0.16 -6.00
N TYR A 152 -11.81 1.07 -5.66
CA TYR A 152 -12.16 2.29 -6.41
C TYR A 152 -11.12 2.73 -7.44
N GLY A 153 -10.04 1.95 -7.61
CA GLY A 153 -8.94 2.25 -8.55
C GLY A 153 -7.88 3.21 -8.03
N PHE A 154 -8.00 3.71 -6.79
CA PHE A 154 -6.97 4.55 -6.19
C PHE A 154 -5.74 3.72 -5.89
N GLY A 155 -4.58 4.24 -6.27
CA GLY A 155 -3.30 3.61 -5.96
C GLY A 155 -2.15 4.55 -6.27
N PRO A 156 -0.91 4.15 -5.97
CA PRO A 156 0.24 5.04 -5.97
C PRO A 156 0.55 5.54 -7.39
N TYR A 157 0.24 6.79 -7.67
CA TYR A 157 0.60 7.47 -8.89
C TYR A 157 1.80 8.37 -8.62
N ARG A 158 2.91 8.12 -9.32
CA ARG A 158 4.17 8.87 -9.16
C ARG A 158 4.63 9.47 -10.47
N TRP A 159 5.40 10.54 -10.36
CA TRP A 159 6.10 11.10 -11.49
C TRP A 159 7.47 11.65 -11.10
N VAL A 160 8.33 11.80 -12.10
CA VAL A 160 9.67 12.37 -11.97
C VAL A 160 9.87 13.43 -13.05
N CYS A 161 10.24 14.64 -12.65
CA CYS A 161 10.63 15.72 -13.56
C CYS A 161 12.07 15.47 -14.06
N THR A 162 12.24 15.15 -15.36
CA THR A 162 13.57 14.80 -15.90
C THR A 162 14.56 15.97 -15.92
N SER A 163 14.06 17.21 -15.84
CA SER A 163 14.87 18.42 -15.64
C SER A 163 15.62 18.43 -14.32
N SER A 164 15.16 17.65 -13.33
CA SER A 164 15.63 17.69 -11.94
C SER A 164 15.51 19.08 -11.29
N ARG A 165 14.59 19.93 -11.78
CA ARG A 165 14.32 21.27 -11.24
C ARG A 165 13.16 21.25 -10.26
N ALA A 166 13.36 21.84 -9.08
CA ALA A 166 12.30 21.98 -8.08
C ALA A 166 11.13 22.84 -8.59
N GLU A 167 11.39 23.79 -9.50
CA GLU A 167 10.33 24.60 -10.11
C GLU A 167 9.38 23.76 -10.96
N ASP A 168 9.90 22.80 -11.73
CA ASP A 168 9.05 21.90 -12.52
C ASP A 168 8.21 21.02 -11.58
N LEU A 169 8.78 20.54 -10.47
CA LEU A 169 8.04 19.78 -9.47
C LEU A 169 6.90 20.61 -8.85
N ALA A 170 7.18 21.86 -8.48
CA ALA A 170 6.17 22.77 -7.95
C ALA A 170 5.03 23.03 -8.94
N VAL A 171 5.34 23.18 -10.24
CA VAL A 171 4.31 23.30 -11.29
C VAL A 171 3.48 22.03 -11.38
N THR A 172 4.11 20.84 -11.32
CA THR A 172 3.37 19.58 -11.36
C THR A 172 2.51 19.33 -10.11
N ASP A 173 2.98 19.74 -8.93
CA ASP A 173 2.20 19.68 -7.69
C ASP A 173 0.95 20.56 -7.80
N ALA A 174 1.09 21.79 -8.29
CA ALA A 174 -0.03 22.70 -8.51
C ALA A 174 -1.07 22.15 -9.49
N LEU A 175 -0.62 21.54 -10.60
CA LEU A 175 -1.52 20.91 -11.57
C LEU A 175 -2.26 19.71 -10.98
N ALA A 176 -1.58 18.88 -10.18
CA ALA A 176 -2.22 17.75 -9.53
C ALA A 176 -3.22 18.16 -8.44
N ILE A 177 -3.00 19.29 -7.75
CA ILE A 177 -4.00 19.91 -6.85
C ILE A 177 -5.22 20.36 -7.65
N GLU A 178 -5.03 21.17 -8.69
CA GLU A 178 -6.11 21.74 -9.50
C GLU A 178 -7.01 20.64 -10.07
N VAL A 179 -6.41 19.61 -10.67
CA VAL A 179 -7.14 18.49 -11.26
C VAL A 179 -7.95 17.72 -10.21
N GLN A 180 -7.37 17.42 -9.05
CA GLN A 180 -8.09 16.68 -8.01
C GLN A 180 -9.21 17.51 -7.38
N GLU A 181 -9.00 18.81 -7.16
CA GLU A 181 -10.04 19.73 -6.68
C GLU A 181 -11.18 19.86 -7.69
N GLU A 182 -10.89 19.86 -8.99
CA GLU A 182 -11.92 19.84 -10.04
C GLU A 182 -12.73 18.54 -10.00
N ILE A 183 -12.06 17.39 -9.93
CA ILE A 183 -12.72 16.07 -9.83
C ILE A 183 -13.62 16.03 -8.58
N LEU A 184 -13.12 16.50 -7.43
CA LEU A 184 -13.83 16.47 -6.16
C LEU A 184 -15.19 17.17 -6.21
N ARG A 185 -15.36 18.23 -7.03
CA ARG A 185 -16.64 18.97 -7.16
C ARG A 185 -17.78 18.11 -7.68
N THR A 186 -17.46 17.10 -8.49
CA THR A 186 -18.45 16.23 -9.13
C THR A 186 -18.27 14.76 -8.77
N ALA A 187 -17.32 14.46 -7.88
CA ALA A 187 -17.01 13.10 -7.46
C ALA A 187 -18.17 12.50 -6.65
N PRO A 188 -18.52 11.23 -6.91
CA PRO A 188 -19.49 10.51 -6.09
C PRO A 188 -18.96 10.35 -4.66
N VAL A 189 -19.86 10.21 -3.68
CA VAL A 189 -19.53 10.28 -2.24
C VAL A 189 -18.50 9.23 -1.83
N GLU A 190 -18.51 8.08 -2.49
CA GLU A 190 -17.68 6.91 -2.25
C GLU A 190 -16.18 7.20 -2.39
N ILE A 191 -15.79 8.15 -3.26
CA ILE A 191 -14.38 8.47 -3.55
C ILE A 191 -13.92 9.83 -3.02
N GLN A 192 -14.83 10.62 -2.43
CA GLN A 192 -14.49 11.95 -1.91
C GLN A 192 -13.47 11.92 -0.78
N PRO A 193 -13.51 10.98 0.19
CA PRO A 193 -12.50 10.91 1.25
C PRO A 193 -11.09 10.76 0.69
N GLN A 194 -10.90 9.84 -0.25
CA GLN A 194 -9.60 9.55 -0.87
C GLN A 194 -9.07 10.79 -1.62
N LEU A 195 -9.93 11.50 -2.35
CA LEU A 195 -9.55 12.76 -2.99
C LEU A 195 -9.13 13.83 -1.97
N LYS A 196 -9.88 13.99 -0.86
CA LYS A 196 -9.55 14.97 0.18
C LYS A 196 -8.21 14.67 0.84
N ASP A 197 -7.94 13.40 1.15
CA ASP A 197 -6.68 12.96 1.74
C ASP A 197 -5.51 13.27 0.81
N ASN A 198 -5.65 12.97 -0.49
CA ASN A 198 -4.60 13.21 -1.47
C ASN A 198 -4.38 14.68 -1.82
N ILE A 199 -5.45 15.49 -1.80
CA ILE A 199 -5.36 16.96 -1.93
C ILE A 199 -4.65 17.56 -0.72
N HIS A 200 -4.99 17.11 0.49
CA HIS A 200 -4.31 17.57 1.70
C HIS A 200 -2.83 17.19 1.67
N TRP A 201 -2.53 15.93 1.37
CA TRP A 201 -1.17 15.43 1.24
C TRP A 201 -0.33 16.29 0.30
N ILE A 202 -0.77 16.49 -0.95
CA ILE A 202 0.07 17.17 -1.94
C ILE A 202 0.28 18.67 -1.62
N LYS A 203 -0.66 19.30 -0.89
CA LYS A 203 -0.49 20.67 -0.38
C LYS A 203 0.62 20.77 0.67
N GLU A 204 0.77 19.74 1.50
CA GLU A 204 1.77 19.70 2.57
C GLU A 204 3.10 19.05 2.13
N ALA A 205 3.10 18.30 1.02
CA ALA A 205 4.23 17.44 0.64
C ALA A 205 5.54 18.21 0.36
N ALA A 206 5.45 19.49 -0.03
CA ALA A 206 6.62 20.36 -0.20
C ALA A 206 7.21 20.80 1.16
N ALA A 207 6.36 21.17 2.12
CA ALA A 207 6.79 21.62 3.45
C ALA A 207 7.51 20.51 4.24
N ASN A 208 7.19 19.24 3.94
CA ASN A 208 7.80 18.08 4.57
C ASN A 208 9.19 17.70 4.03
N ASN A 209 9.71 18.39 2.99
CA ASN A 209 11.07 18.22 2.46
C ASN A 209 11.49 16.75 2.17
N LEU A 210 10.57 15.97 1.60
CA LEU A 210 10.75 14.52 1.38
C LEU A 210 11.52 14.15 0.10
N VAL A 211 11.92 15.14 -0.71
CA VAL A 211 12.61 14.91 -1.98
C VAL A 211 14.06 14.51 -1.74
N VAL A 212 14.45 13.32 -2.21
CA VAL A 212 15.83 12.83 -2.19
C VAL A 212 16.20 12.36 -3.60
N GLY A 213 17.27 12.95 -4.15
CA GLY A 213 17.74 12.63 -5.50
C GLY A 213 16.90 13.33 -6.59
N SER A 214 16.08 12.56 -7.31
CA SER A 214 15.28 13.10 -8.41
C SER A 214 14.10 13.93 -7.90
N GLN A 215 13.71 14.95 -8.68
CA GLN A 215 12.52 15.74 -8.40
C GLN A 215 11.28 14.92 -8.70
N ALA A 216 10.74 14.29 -7.67
CA ALA A 216 9.67 13.31 -7.77
C ALA A 216 8.57 13.57 -6.75
N ARG A 217 7.35 13.18 -7.11
CA ARG A 217 6.18 13.22 -6.22
C ARG A 217 5.37 11.94 -6.39
N ILE A 218 4.65 11.61 -5.34
CA ILE A 218 3.68 10.51 -5.28
C ILE A 218 2.39 11.02 -4.67
N LEU A 219 1.25 10.48 -5.11
CA LEU A 219 -0.07 10.58 -4.48
C LEU A 219 -0.91 9.37 -4.91
N TYR A 220 -2.11 9.21 -4.37
CA TYR A 220 -3.06 8.21 -4.83
C TYR A 220 -4.11 8.83 -5.75
N ALA A 221 -4.36 8.19 -6.89
CA ALA A 221 -5.39 8.62 -7.84
C ALA A 221 -6.04 7.42 -8.55
N ASP A 222 -7.33 7.56 -8.84
CA ASP A 222 -8.10 6.63 -9.68
C ASP A 222 -7.83 6.83 -11.18
N ALA A 223 -8.49 6.05 -12.04
CA ALA A 223 -8.29 6.13 -13.50
C ALA A 223 -8.49 7.55 -14.04
N GLU A 224 -9.52 8.26 -13.55
CA GLU A 224 -9.81 9.62 -13.98
C GLU A 224 -8.72 10.59 -13.56
N GLY A 225 -8.32 10.53 -12.28
CA GLY A 225 -7.27 11.36 -11.71
C GLY A 225 -5.95 11.15 -12.44
N ARG A 226 -5.49 9.90 -12.58
CA ARG A 226 -4.22 9.59 -13.27
C ARG A 226 -4.20 10.14 -14.70
N ILE A 227 -5.26 9.93 -15.46
CA ILE A 227 -5.35 10.40 -16.85
C ILE A 227 -5.37 11.93 -16.91
N LYS A 228 -6.21 12.61 -16.12
CA LYS A 228 -6.33 14.07 -16.15
C LYS A 228 -5.04 14.76 -15.68
N ILE A 229 -4.40 14.26 -14.63
CA ILE A 229 -3.12 14.77 -14.13
C ILE A 229 -2.04 14.63 -15.22
N ALA A 230 -1.90 13.43 -15.79
CA ALA A 230 -0.93 13.17 -16.87
C ALA A 230 -1.12 14.11 -18.07
N LEU A 231 -2.36 14.33 -18.51
CA LEU A 231 -2.66 15.22 -19.63
C LEU A 231 -2.37 16.69 -19.31
N ALA A 232 -2.66 17.13 -18.07
CA ALA A 232 -2.34 18.47 -17.63
C ALA A 232 -0.82 18.71 -17.60
N MET A 233 -0.05 17.73 -17.13
CA MET A 233 1.41 17.74 -17.17
C MET A 233 1.94 17.72 -18.61
N ASN A 234 1.41 16.87 -19.48
CA ASN A 234 1.82 16.79 -20.88
C ASN A 234 1.57 18.12 -21.61
N LYS A 235 0.40 18.74 -21.37
CA LYS A 235 0.09 20.09 -21.86
C LYS A 235 1.08 21.13 -21.31
N ALA A 236 1.45 21.06 -20.04
CA ALA A 236 2.40 21.99 -19.43
C ALA A 236 3.82 21.89 -20.04
N ILE A 237 4.25 20.69 -20.42
CA ILE A 237 5.50 20.46 -21.16
C ILE A 237 5.41 21.12 -22.54
N ARG A 238 4.31 20.88 -23.27
CA ARG A 238 4.06 21.46 -24.60
C ARG A 238 4.05 23.00 -24.58
N GLU A 239 3.56 23.59 -23.50
CA GLU A 239 3.51 25.05 -23.28
C GLU A 239 4.81 25.63 -22.73
N GLY A 240 5.81 24.80 -22.40
CA GLY A 240 7.06 25.24 -21.79
C GLY A 240 6.94 25.70 -20.32
N ARG A 241 5.81 25.44 -19.65
CA ARG A 241 5.63 25.68 -18.21
C ARG A 241 6.39 24.65 -17.37
N VAL A 242 6.53 23.43 -17.90
CA VAL A 242 7.46 22.42 -17.41
C VAL A 242 8.60 22.33 -18.42
N SER A 243 9.83 22.43 -17.95
CA SER A 243 11.00 22.65 -18.82
C SER A 243 11.52 21.41 -19.56
N ALA A 244 11.13 20.20 -19.14
CA ALA A 244 11.58 18.93 -19.73
C ALA A 244 10.49 17.85 -19.64
N PRO A 245 10.64 16.70 -20.35
CA PRO A 245 9.75 15.56 -20.21
C PRO A 245 9.57 15.08 -18.75
N ILE A 246 8.45 14.41 -18.48
CA ILE A 246 8.15 13.82 -17.18
C ILE A 246 8.07 12.29 -17.35
N VAL A 247 8.60 11.55 -16.39
CA VAL A 247 8.39 10.10 -16.30
C VAL A 247 7.25 9.84 -15.34
N LEU A 248 6.15 9.27 -15.83
CA LEU A 248 5.07 8.73 -15.02
C LEU A 248 5.38 7.28 -14.62
N GLY A 249 4.90 6.86 -13.45
CA GLY A 249 4.99 5.46 -13.02
C GLY A 249 4.18 5.21 -11.77
N ARG A 250 4.48 4.10 -11.09
CA ARG A 250 3.87 3.71 -9.82
C ARG A 250 4.72 2.71 -9.04
N ASP A 251 4.32 2.44 -7.81
CA ASP A 251 4.73 1.20 -7.15
C ASP A 251 4.04 0.00 -7.80
N HIS A 252 4.51 -1.21 -7.50
CA HIS A 252 3.75 -2.40 -7.86
C HIS A 252 2.58 -2.62 -6.88
N HIS A 253 2.62 -2.03 -5.68
CA HIS A 253 1.50 -2.00 -4.73
C HIS A 253 0.32 -1.16 -5.24
N ASP A 254 -0.45 -1.70 -6.19
CA ASP A 254 -1.49 -0.99 -6.92
C ASP A 254 -2.67 -1.93 -7.26
N VAL A 255 -3.79 -1.33 -7.67
CA VAL A 255 -5.07 -1.99 -7.98
C VAL A 255 -4.94 -3.21 -8.91
N SER A 256 -4.10 -3.12 -9.95
CA SER A 256 -4.00 -4.13 -11.01
C SER A 256 -2.62 -4.79 -11.12
N GLY A 257 -1.59 -4.14 -10.58
CA GLY A 257 -0.21 -4.52 -10.84
C GLY A 257 0.22 -5.79 -10.13
N THR A 258 -0.48 -6.23 -9.09
CA THR A 258 0.03 -7.27 -8.19
C THR A 258 -1.04 -8.26 -7.76
N ASP A 259 -0.72 -9.55 -7.91
CA ASP A 259 -1.43 -10.63 -7.25
C ASP A 259 -0.60 -11.12 -6.06
N SER A 260 -1.12 -10.89 -4.85
CA SER A 260 -0.50 -11.28 -3.58
C SER A 260 -1.58 -11.65 -2.55
N PRO A 261 -1.83 -12.95 -2.30
CA PRO A 261 -2.92 -13.41 -1.42
C PRO A 261 -2.75 -12.93 0.03
N PHE A 262 -1.54 -12.56 0.43
CA PHE A 262 -1.22 -12.06 1.77
C PHE A 262 -1.19 -10.54 1.86
N ARG A 263 -1.40 -9.83 0.74
CA ARG A 263 -1.36 -8.37 0.70
C ARG A 263 -2.31 -7.81 -0.36
N GLU A 264 -1.85 -7.44 -1.56
CA GLU A 264 -2.63 -6.70 -2.55
C GLU A 264 -3.97 -7.36 -2.94
N THR A 265 -4.05 -8.70 -2.94
CA THR A 265 -5.28 -9.45 -3.27
C THR A 265 -5.85 -10.19 -2.06
N SER A 266 -5.48 -9.79 -0.85
CA SER A 266 -5.96 -10.43 0.38
C SER A 266 -7.44 -10.16 0.70
N ASN A 267 -8.06 -9.14 0.08
CA ASN A 267 -9.51 -8.88 0.13
C ASN A 267 -10.30 -9.61 -0.99
N ILE A 268 -9.69 -10.56 -1.70
CA ILE A 268 -10.33 -11.35 -2.76
C ILE A 268 -10.78 -12.70 -2.19
N TYR A 269 -12.09 -12.95 -2.15
CA TYR A 269 -12.68 -14.12 -1.45
C TYR A 269 -13.30 -15.18 -2.38
N ASP A 270 -13.25 -15.01 -3.70
CA ASP A 270 -13.75 -15.99 -4.67
C ASP A 270 -12.76 -17.17 -4.93
N GLY A 271 -11.67 -17.23 -4.14
CA GLY A 271 -10.58 -18.20 -4.29
C GLY A 271 -9.51 -17.77 -5.29
N SER A 272 -9.73 -16.73 -6.09
CA SER A 272 -8.78 -16.29 -7.12
C SER A 272 -7.59 -15.50 -6.55
N ALA A 273 -7.55 -15.20 -5.24
CA ALA A 273 -6.46 -14.47 -4.61
C ALA A 273 -5.07 -15.10 -4.84
N PHE A 274 -5.04 -16.42 -5.08
CA PHE A 274 -3.84 -17.24 -5.30
C PHE A 274 -3.43 -17.37 -6.77
N THR A 275 -4.18 -16.79 -7.72
CA THR A 275 -3.78 -16.78 -9.14
C THR A 275 -2.85 -15.61 -9.43
N ALA A 276 -2.29 -15.54 -10.65
CA ALA A 276 -1.38 -14.47 -11.08
C ALA A 276 -1.80 -13.81 -12.41
N ASP A 277 -3.02 -14.10 -12.87
CA ASP A 277 -3.51 -13.67 -14.18
C ASP A 277 -3.62 -12.15 -14.27
N MET A 278 -4.06 -11.48 -13.20
CA MET A 278 -4.28 -10.03 -13.21
C MET A 278 -2.96 -9.29 -13.42
N ALA A 279 -1.92 -9.62 -12.66
CA ALA A 279 -0.60 -9.01 -12.75
C ALA A 279 0.05 -9.26 -14.13
N VAL A 280 -0.03 -10.51 -14.64
CA VAL A 280 0.51 -10.87 -15.95
C VAL A 280 -0.24 -10.15 -17.08
N HIS A 281 -1.58 -10.15 -17.05
CA HIS A 281 -2.39 -9.42 -18.02
C HIS A 281 -2.10 -7.92 -17.96
N ASN A 282 -1.90 -7.35 -16.78
CA ASN A 282 -1.64 -5.91 -16.62
C ASN A 282 -0.40 -5.49 -17.41
N VAL A 283 0.74 -6.12 -17.12
CA VAL A 283 2.04 -5.82 -17.75
C VAL A 283 1.97 -6.03 -19.27
N ILE A 284 1.33 -7.12 -19.71
CA ILE A 284 1.13 -7.38 -21.14
C ILE A 284 0.30 -6.26 -21.77
N GLY A 285 -0.83 -5.89 -21.17
CA GLY A 285 -1.71 -4.87 -21.69
C GLY A 285 -1.11 -3.46 -21.68
N ASP A 286 -0.25 -3.13 -20.70
CA ASP A 286 0.51 -1.88 -20.65
C ASP A 286 1.51 -1.79 -21.82
N SER A 287 2.17 -2.91 -22.14
CA SER A 287 3.26 -2.98 -23.11
C SER A 287 2.87 -2.56 -24.53
N PHE A 288 1.61 -2.78 -24.92
CA PHE A 288 1.09 -2.41 -26.24
C PHE A 288 0.10 -1.24 -26.21
N ARG A 289 -0.01 -0.54 -25.07
CA ARG A 289 -0.86 0.67 -24.90
C ARG A 289 -0.08 1.96 -24.69
N GLY A 290 1.25 1.90 -24.70
CA GLY A 290 2.11 3.09 -24.78
C GLY A 290 3.02 3.32 -23.59
N ALA A 291 3.16 2.36 -22.68
CA ALA A 291 4.24 2.39 -21.70
C ALA A 291 5.61 2.49 -22.40
N THR A 292 6.54 3.24 -21.82
CA THR A 292 7.92 3.33 -22.33
C THR A 292 8.71 2.08 -21.95
N TRP A 293 8.46 1.55 -20.75
CA TRP A 293 8.90 0.22 -20.33
C TRP A 293 7.87 -0.40 -19.39
N VAL A 294 7.96 -1.72 -19.27
CA VAL A 294 7.16 -2.52 -18.33
C VAL A 294 8.07 -3.49 -17.58
N SER A 295 7.65 -3.92 -16.41
CA SER A 295 8.37 -4.87 -15.56
C SER A 295 7.43 -5.86 -14.91
N ILE A 296 7.88 -7.11 -14.77
CA ILE A 296 7.21 -8.16 -14.00
C ILE A 296 8.22 -8.82 -13.08
N HIS A 297 7.91 -8.90 -11.79
CA HIS A 297 8.79 -9.38 -10.73
C HIS A 297 8.12 -10.54 -9.97
N ASN A 298 8.94 -11.30 -9.26
CA ASN A 298 8.54 -12.33 -8.31
C ASN A 298 9.04 -11.92 -6.92
N GLY A 299 8.14 -11.85 -5.94
CA GLY A 299 8.50 -11.68 -4.54
C GLY A 299 8.47 -10.26 -3.98
N GLY A 300 7.97 -9.27 -4.73
CA GLY A 300 7.89 -7.89 -4.24
C GLY A 300 6.98 -7.75 -3.02
N GLY A 301 7.55 -7.33 -1.89
CA GLY A 301 6.80 -7.04 -0.68
C GLY A 301 6.74 -8.20 0.31
N VAL A 302 6.02 -9.27 -0.04
CA VAL A 302 5.80 -10.42 0.86
C VAL A 302 6.85 -11.53 0.74
N GLY A 303 7.79 -11.43 -0.19
CA GLY A 303 8.91 -12.36 -0.35
C GLY A 303 8.75 -13.34 -1.51
N TRP A 304 9.88 -13.96 -1.90
CA TRP A 304 10.00 -14.81 -3.09
C TRP A 304 9.02 -15.98 -3.09
N GLY A 305 8.25 -16.13 -4.18
CA GLY A 305 7.30 -17.22 -4.37
C GLY A 305 5.89 -16.93 -3.86
N GLU A 306 5.68 -15.84 -3.13
CA GLU A 306 4.40 -15.50 -2.51
C GLU A 306 3.60 -14.43 -3.29
N VAL A 307 4.18 -13.88 -4.36
CA VAL A 307 3.62 -12.74 -5.11
C VAL A 307 4.18 -12.62 -6.52
N ILE A 308 3.30 -12.26 -7.47
CA ILE A 308 3.66 -11.79 -8.81
C ILE A 308 3.23 -10.33 -8.93
N ASN A 309 4.20 -9.45 -9.21
CA ASN A 309 3.99 -8.01 -9.16
C ASN A 309 4.64 -7.29 -10.34
N GLY A 310 3.87 -6.43 -11.00
CA GLY A 310 4.25 -5.73 -12.22
C GLY A 310 4.06 -4.22 -12.15
N GLY A 311 4.76 -3.52 -13.03
CA GLY A 311 4.79 -2.07 -13.09
C GLY A 311 5.16 -1.54 -14.47
N PHE A 312 5.15 -0.22 -14.57
CA PHE A 312 5.44 0.50 -15.81
C PHE A 312 6.23 1.79 -15.53
N GLY A 313 6.85 2.30 -16.59
CA GLY A 313 7.18 3.71 -16.68
C GLY A 313 6.78 4.26 -18.04
N MET A 314 6.30 5.51 -18.06
CA MET A 314 5.84 6.21 -19.25
C MET A 314 6.45 7.61 -19.31
N VAL A 315 7.29 7.87 -20.30
CA VAL A 315 7.76 9.21 -20.62
C VAL A 315 6.65 9.96 -21.35
N ILE A 316 6.34 11.16 -20.85
CA ILE A 316 5.48 12.14 -21.51
C ILE A 316 6.33 13.36 -21.89
N ASP A 317 6.18 13.84 -23.11
CA ASP A 317 7.12 14.78 -23.76
C ASP A 317 6.43 16.03 -24.36
N GLY A 318 5.13 16.19 -24.11
CA GLY A 318 4.30 17.26 -24.66
C GLY A 318 3.66 16.94 -26.01
N SER A 319 4.01 15.82 -26.66
CA SER A 319 3.44 15.45 -27.95
C SER A 319 1.97 15.01 -27.85
N GLU A 320 1.24 15.13 -28.97
CA GLU A 320 -0.09 14.53 -29.11
C GLU A 320 -0.05 13.00 -29.04
N GLU A 321 1.09 12.39 -29.41
CA GLU A 321 1.28 10.95 -29.25
C GLU A 321 1.27 10.56 -27.77
N SER A 322 1.95 11.33 -26.91
CA SER A 322 1.89 11.17 -25.46
C SER A 322 0.44 11.29 -24.95
N ASP A 323 -0.35 12.26 -25.44
CA ASP A 323 -1.78 12.38 -25.07
C ASP A 323 -2.57 11.09 -25.36
N ARG A 324 -2.33 10.46 -26.51
CA ARG A 324 -2.97 9.17 -26.87
C ARG A 324 -2.51 8.03 -25.97
N ARG A 325 -1.20 7.90 -25.74
CA ARG A 325 -0.60 6.83 -24.91
C ARG A 325 -1.09 6.92 -23.46
N ILE A 326 -1.14 8.13 -22.89
CA ILE A 326 -1.69 8.41 -21.55
C ILE A 326 -3.11 7.85 -21.42
N ARG A 327 -4.00 8.20 -22.34
CA ARG A 327 -5.41 7.78 -22.30
C ARG A 327 -5.58 6.27 -22.45
N GLN A 328 -4.73 5.61 -23.23
CA GLN A 328 -4.84 4.17 -23.46
C GLN A 328 -4.24 3.36 -22.31
N MET A 329 -3.02 3.68 -21.90
CA MET A 329 -2.27 2.88 -20.94
C MET A 329 -2.83 3.05 -19.52
N LEU A 330 -3.00 4.29 -19.03
CA LEU A 330 -3.49 4.52 -17.66
C LEU A 330 -4.95 4.06 -17.47
N HIS A 331 -5.75 4.10 -18.53
CA HIS A 331 -7.09 3.53 -18.50
C HIS A 331 -7.04 2.02 -18.28
N TRP A 332 -6.15 1.29 -18.98
CA TRP A 332 -6.00 -0.15 -18.81
C TRP A 332 -5.35 -0.52 -17.47
N ASP A 333 -4.26 0.16 -17.09
CA ASP A 333 -3.50 -0.11 -15.86
C ASP A 333 -4.36 -0.01 -14.59
N VAL A 334 -5.41 0.79 -14.61
CA VAL A 334 -6.37 0.88 -13.50
C VAL A 334 -7.57 -0.06 -13.70
N ASN A 335 -8.25 0.01 -14.84
CA ASN A 335 -9.52 -0.70 -15.02
C ASN A 335 -9.37 -2.22 -15.18
N ASN A 336 -8.19 -2.74 -15.50
CA ASN A 336 -7.92 -4.18 -15.47
C ASN A 336 -8.15 -4.75 -14.05
N GLY A 337 -7.56 -4.13 -13.04
CA GLY A 337 -7.69 -4.55 -11.65
C GLY A 337 -9.09 -4.28 -11.09
N ILE A 338 -9.72 -3.15 -11.43
CA ILE A 338 -11.11 -2.89 -11.04
C ILE A 338 -12.03 -3.97 -11.64
N ALA A 339 -11.86 -4.33 -12.92
CA ALA A 339 -12.66 -5.39 -13.55
C ALA A 339 -12.47 -6.75 -12.87
N ARG A 340 -11.22 -7.13 -12.54
CA ARG A 340 -10.94 -8.36 -11.78
C ARG A 340 -11.56 -8.31 -10.39
N ARG A 341 -11.34 -7.23 -9.63
CA ARG A 341 -11.88 -7.06 -8.27
C ARG A 341 -13.40 -7.07 -8.26
N SER A 342 -14.02 -6.47 -9.27
CA SER A 342 -15.47 -6.53 -9.50
C SER A 342 -15.91 -7.97 -9.75
N TRP A 343 -15.21 -8.73 -10.61
CA TRP A 343 -15.54 -10.13 -10.85
C TRP A 343 -15.45 -10.98 -9.57
N ALA A 344 -14.46 -10.68 -8.73
CA ALA A 344 -14.30 -11.26 -7.39
C ALA A 344 -15.33 -10.78 -6.35
N ARG A 345 -16.34 -10.01 -6.77
CA ARG A 345 -17.49 -9.54 -5.98
C ARG A 345 -17.18 -8.45 -4.95
N ASN A 346 -16.10 -7.68 -5.12
CA ASN A 346 -15.85 -6.51 -4.28
C ASN A 346 -16.83 -5.38 -4.63
N GLU A 347 -17.60 -4.92 -3.65
CA GLU A 347 -18.68 -3.94 -3.86
C GLU A 347 -18.18 -2.62 -4.45
N GLY A 348 -17.08 -2.08 -3.91
CA GLY A 348 -16.46 -0.85 -4.40
C GLY A 348 -16.01 -0.97 -5.86
N ALA A 349 -15.51 -2.14 -6.27
CA ALA A 349 -15.08 -2.40 -7.63
C ALA A 349 -16.24 -2.60 -8.60
N ILE A 350 -17.33 -3.23 -8.17
CA ILE A 350 -18.58 -3.30 -8.95
C ILE A 350 -19.12 -1.89 -9.21
N PHE A 351 -19.11 -1.03 -8.19
CA PHE A 351 -19.51 0.37 -8.33
C PHE A 351 -18.59 1.11 -9.31
N ALA A 352 -17.27 1.05 -9.10
CA ALA A 352 -16.29 1.79 -9.89
C ALA A 352 -16.30 1.36 -11.37
N ILE A 353 -16.40 0.06 -11.66
CA ILE A 353 -16.38 -0.42 -13.05
C ILE A 353 -17.67 -0.07 -13.81
N LYS A 354 -18.84 -0.08 -13.13
CA LYS A 354 -20.10 0.38 -13.73
C LYS A 354 -20.01 1.84 -14.14
N ARG A 355 -19.51 2.69 -13.24
CA ARG A 355 -19.27 4.12 -13.50
C ARG A 355 -18.30 4.33 -14.67
N GLU A 356 -17.21 3.55 -14.76
CA GLU A 356 -16.31 3.64 -15.92
C GLU A 356 -16.97 3.17 -17.22
N MET A 357 -17.76 2.09 -17.21
CA MET A 357 -18.48 1.62 -18.41
C MET A 357 -19.50 2.64 -18.94
N GLU A 358 -20.07 3.46 -18.06
CA GLU A 358 -20.94 4.59 -18.44
C GLU A 358 -20.14 5.74 -19.07
N ARG A 359 -18.97 6.08 -18.50
CA ARG A 359 -18.07 7.12 -19.02
C ARG A 359 -17.38 6.73 -20.32
N THR A 360 -17.03 5.45 -20.47
CA THR A 360 -16.24 4.90 -21.56
C THR A 360 -17.02 3.78 -22.25
N PRO A 361 -17.90 4.09 -23.23
CA PRO A 361 -18.86 3.12 -23.79
C PRO A 361 -18.23 1.90 -24.46
N LEU A 362 -16.96 1.96 -24.87
CA LEU A 362 -16.23 0.84 -25.47
C LEU A 362 -15.68 -0.14 -24.42
N LEU A 363 -15.59 0.26 -23.14
CA LEU A 363 -15.30 -0.67 -22.06
C LEU A 363 -16.55 -1.51 -21.80
N LYS A 364 -16.43 -2.82 -22.02
CA LYS A 364 -17.46 -3.81 -21.73
C LYS A 364 -16.83 -4.93 -20.93
N VAL A 365 -17.14 -5.00 -19.64
CA VAL A 365 -16.67 -6.06 -18.75
C VAL A 365 -17.82 -6.96 -18.30
N THR A 366 -17.50 -8.18 -17.89
CA THR A 366 -18.46 -9.08 -17.26
C THR A 366 -18.69 -8.65 -15.82
N LEU A 367 -19.95 -8.38 -15.45
CA LEU A 367 -20.33 -8.13 -14.06
C LEU A 367 -20.69 -9.45 -13.38
N PRO A 368 -20.32 -9.66 -12.09
CA PRO A 368 -20.74 -10.85 -11.37
C PRO A 368 -22.25 -10.85 -11.13
N ASN A 369 -22.86 -12.02 -11.12
CA ASN A 369 -24.19 -12.22 -10.56
C ASN A 369 -24.02 -12.76 -9.14
N ILE A 370 -24.48 -12.02 -8.13
CA ILE A 370 -24.35 -12.40 -6.73
C ILE A 370 -25.44 -13.42 -6.40
N ALA A 371 -25.04 -14.62 -5.98
CA ALA A 371 -25.96 -15.64 -5.50
C ALA A 371 -26.46 -15.28 -4.09
N ASP A 372 -27.63 -15.80 -3.72
CA ASP A 372 -28.16 -15.70 -2.37
C ASP A 372 -27.41 -16.67 -1.44
N ASP A 373 -26.79 -16.15 -0.38
CA ASP A 373 -26.01 -16.96 0.56
C ASP A 373 -26.89 -17.98 1.29
N ASP A 374 -28.15 -17.63 1.63
CA ASP A 374 -29.10 -18.57 2.28
C ASP A 374 -29.41 -19.75 1.34
N LEU A 375 -29.53 -19.48 0.04
CA LEU A 375 -29.74 -20.52 -0.97
C LEU A 375 -28.53 -21.44 -1.08
N VAL A 376 -27.32 -20.88 -1.08
CA VAL A 376 -26.07 -21.67 -1.15
C VAL A 376 -25.92 -22.52 0.10
N GLU A 377 -26.10 -21.95 1.30
CA GLU A 377 -26.02 -22.67 2.57
C GLU A 377 -27.06 -23.78 2.66
N SER A 378 -28.28 -23.58 2.14
CA SER A 378 -29.31 -24.63 2.13
C SER A 378 -28.96 -25.87 1.28
N CYS A 379 -27.95 -25.78 0.41
CA CYS A 379 -27.52 -26.86 -0.48
C CYS A 379 -26.42 -27.76 0.12
N PHE A 380 -25.84 -27.40 1.27
CA PHE A 380 -24.77 -28.14 1.95
C PHE A 380 -25.20 -28.50 3.38
#